data_AF-C4JUZ2-F1
#
_entry.id   AF-C4JUZ2-F1
#
_cell.length_a   1.000
_cell.length_b   1.000
_cell.length_c   1.000
_cell.angle_alpha   90.00
_cell.angle_beta   90.00
_cell.angle_gamma   90.00
#
_symmetry.space_group_name_H-M   'P 1'
#
loop_
_entity.id
_entity.type
_entity.pdbx_description
1 polymer ?
#
loop_
_entity_poly.entity_id
_entity_poly.type
_entity_poly.pdbx_seq_one_letter_code
_entity_poly.pdbx_strand_id
1 'polypeptide(L)'
;MRWNRHSDFDKLVKGHRFSNWEQFLSSPIVFLATVIYRWATVITSLEANNVNPLLGSRANSTSPITVVCISDTHNNQLEIPDGDILLHAGDLTQSGSRSEIQAAIDWLNTLPHQHKVVIAGNHDLFLDPSCTRSTSLPQRSIEWGNVTYLQNNCVTLKCVNRNIKVYGNPWSPRQGNWAFQYPRVENVWKDMIPSDIDILLTHTPPKGHLDLNYGCGFLLQELWKLEKRPKLHVFGHIHAGYGQQVASFDDFQSQFEAIIRGNATVVNSTNLPGVRAVSVVGARSQWLSLVVQTVFVLRKTTLRALYDGSVA
;
A
#
# COMPACT_ATOMS: atom_id res chain seq x y z
N MET A 1 -20.73 34.63 -16.38
CA MET A 1 -19.97 33.41 -16.67
C MET A 1 -20.25 32.39 -15.58
N ARG A 2 -20.93 31.29 -15.91
CA ARG A 2 -21.27 30.21 -14.97
C ARG A 2 -20.03 29.35 -14.74
N TRP A 3 -19.54 29.30 -13.51
CA TRP A 3 -18.49 28.38 -13.09
C TRP A 3 -19.08 26.97 -12.97
N ASN A 4 -18.66 26.07 -13.85
CA ASN A 4 -19.07 24.68 -13.85
C ASN A 4 -18.20 23.94 -12.80
N ARG A 5 -18.63 23.95 -11.53
CA ARG A 5 -17.87 23.45 -10.37
C ARG A 5 -17.45 21.98 -10.42
N HIS A 6 -18.04 21.17 -11.31
CA HIS A 6 -17.72 19.74 -11.43
C HIS A 6 -16.48 19.44 -12.30
N SER A 7 -16.12 20.28 -13.27
CA SER A 7 -14.99 19.97 -14.18
C SER A 7 -13.62 20.43 -13.66
N ASP A 8 -13.60 21.37 -12.72
CA ASP A 8 -12.35 21.94 -12.20
C ASP A 8 -11.83 21.18 -10.96
N PHE A 9 -12.72 20.51 -10.22
CA PHE A 9 -12.33 19.65 -9.09
C PHE A 9 -11.70 18.33 -9.59
N ASP A 10 -12.23 17.72 -10.64
CA ASP A 10 -11.62 16.55 -11.30
C ASP A 10 -10.24 16.85 -11.91
N LYS A 11 -10.01 18.09 -12.34
CA LYS A 11 -8.69 18.57 -12.79
C LYS A 11 -7.72 18.83 -11.63
N LEU A 12 -8.23 19.17 -10.44
CA LEU A 12 -7.44 19.31 -9.21
C LEU A 12 -7.08 17.95 -8.58
N VAL A 13 -7.98 16.95 -8.68
CA VAL A 13 -7.74 15.57 -8.22
C VAL A 13 -6.85 14.80 -9.21
N LYS A 14 -6.95 15.08 -10.52
CA LYS A 14 -5.89 14.75 -11.49
C LYS A 14 -4.72 15.73 -11.39
N GLY A 15 -4.27 16.01 -10.17
CA GLY A 15 -3.11 16.85 -9.90
C GLY A 15 -1.97 16.44 -10.82
N HIS A 16 -1.31 17.42 -11.43
CA HIS A 16 -0.16 17.21 -12.30
C HIS A 16 0.77 16.19 -11.62
N ARG A 17 0.75 14.93 -12.10
CA ARG A 17 1.68 13.92 -11.61
C ARG A 17 3.02 14.42 -12.07
N PHE A 18 3.83 14.89 -11.13
CA PHE A 18 5.20 15.32 -11.40
C PHE A 18 5.86 14.25 -12.26
N SER A 19 6.49 14.67 -13.35
CA SER A 19 7.33 13.80 -14.15
C SER A 19 8.42 13.17 -13.29
N ASN A 20 8.97 12.04 -13.72
CA ASN A 20 10.09 11.41 -13.02
C ASN A 20 11.26 12.39 -12.81
N TRP A 21 11.45 13.32 -13.75
CA TRP A 21 12.48 14.34 -13.66
C TRP A 21 12.18 15.39 -12.57
N GLU A 22 10.95 15.88 -12.49
CA GLU A 22 10.54 16.81 -11.42
C GLU A 22 10.60 16.15 -10.04
N GLN A 23 10.16 14.90 -9.91
CA GLN A 23 10.27 14.15 -8.66
C GLN A 23 11.74 13.99 -8.25
N PHE A 24 12.61 13.60 -9.19
CA PHE A 24 14.04 13.50 -8.95
C PHE A 24 14.64 14.84 -8.52
N LEU A 25 14.36 15.95 -9.21
CA LEU A 25 14.89 17.26 -8.84
C LEU A 25 14.39 17.72 -7.45
N SER A 26 13.15 17.39 -7.09
CA SER A 26 12.58 17.78 -5.80
C SER A 26 13.17 16.99 -4.62
N SER A 27 13.51 15.73 -4.81
CA SER A 27 14.04 14.86 -3.75
C SER A 27 14.87 13.71 -4.34
N PRO A 28 16.13 13.96 -4.76
CA PRO A 28 16.93 12.97 -5.50
C PRO A 28 17.13 11.66 -4.75
N ILE A 29 17.41 11.73 -3.44
CA ILE A 29 17.66 10.55 -2.60
C ILE A 29 16.40 9.70 -2.46
N VAL A 30 15.25 10.34 -2.19
CA VAL A 30 13.95 9.65 -2.07
C VAL A 30 13.55 9.01 -3.39
N PHE A 31 13.72 9.73 -4.51
CA PHE A 31 13.44 9.20 -5.84
C PHE A 31 14.28 7.97 -6.14
N LEU A 32 15.60 8.04 -5.97
CA LEU A 32 16.51 6.92 -6.23
C LEU A 32 16.22 5.74 -5.31
N ALA A 33 16.03 5.97 -4.01
CA ALA A 33 15.67 4.91 -3.06
C ALA A 33 14.37 4.21 -3.46
N THR A 34 13.36 4.98 -3.89
CA THR A 34 12.07 4.44 -4.37
C THR A 34 12.25 3.61 -5.63
N VAL A 35 13.05 4.08 -6.60
CA VAL A 35 13.36 3.31 -7.82
C VAL A 35 14.05 2.00 -7.44
N ILE A 36 15.13 2.05 -6.67
CA ILE A 36 15.90 0.86 -6.29
C ILE A 36 15.02 -0.13 -5.51
N TYR A 37 14.24 0.33 -4.54
CA TYR A 37 13.36 -0.52 -3.75
C TYR A 37 12.29 -1.21 -4.62
N ARG A 38 11.69 -0.49 -5.58
CA ARG A 38 10.74 -1.07 -6.53
C ARG A 38 11.39 -2.12 -7.43
N TRP A 39 12.61 -1.86 -7.92
CA TRP A 39 13.34 -2.85 -8.72
C TRP A 39 13.67 -4.11 -7.91
N ALA A 40 14.17 -3.96 -6.68
CA ALA A 40 14.49 -5.08 -5.80
C ALA A 40 13.25 -5.93 -5.49
N THR A 41 12.13 -5.30 -5.14
CA THR A 41 10.87 -6.02 -4.85
C THR A 41 10.32 -6.77 -6.06
N VAL A 42 10.50 -6.25 -7.28
CA VAL A 42 10.16 -7.00 -8.51
C VAL A 42 11.04 -8.24 -8.66
N ILE A 43 12.35 -8.12 -8.45
CA ILE A 43 13.28 -9.28 -8.53
C ILE A 43 12.90 -10.34 -7.50
N THR A 44 12.70 -9.96 -6.24
CA THR A 44 12.26 -10.87 -5.18
C THR A 44 10.94 -11.55 -5.52
N SER A 45 9.99 -10.82 -6.13
CA SER A 45 8.72 -11.40 -6.58
C SER A 45 8.92 -12.44 -7.69
N LEU A 46 9.79 -12.16 -8.66
CA LEU A 46 10.10 -13.10 -9.74
C LEU A 46 10.82 -14.34 -9.22
N GLU A 47 11.76 -14.17 -8.28
CA GLU A 47 12.46 -15.29 -7.63
C GLU A 47 11.48 -16.17 -6.85
N ALA A 48 10.60 -15.59 -6.03
CA ALA A 48 9.58 -16.33 -5.29
C ALA A 48 8.66 -17.15 -6.21
N ASN A 49 8.36 -16.63 -7.41
CA ASN A 49 7.58 -17.34 -8.43
C ASN A 49 8.38 -18.37 -9.24
N ASN A 50 9.71 -18.25 -9.30
CA ASN A 50 10.61 -19.14 -10.04
C ASN A 50 11.18 -20.31 -9.21
N VAL A 51 10.95 -20.36 -7.89
CA VAL A 51 11.28 -21.54 -7.07
C VAL A 51 10.35 -22.71 -7.46
N ASN A 52 10.81 -23.50 -8.43
CA ASN A 52 10.33 -24.79 -8.93
C ASN A 52 8.91 -25.27 -8.52
N PRO A 53 7.95 -25.29 -9.47
CA PRO A 53 6.71 -26.09 -9.35
C PRO A 53 6.94 -27.60 -9.24
N LEU A 54 8.14 -28.09 -9.57
CA LEU A 54 8.44 -29.52 -9.75
C LEU A 54 9.00 -30.24 -8.52
N LEU A 55 9.21 -29.53 -7.39
CA LEU A 55 9.55 -30.13 -6.09
C LEU A 55 8.35 -30.24 -5.13
N GLY A 56 7.16 -29.82 -5.57
CA GLY A 56 5.91 -29.89 -4.79
C GLY A 56 5.11 -31.20 -4.94
N SER A 57 5.63 -32.21 -5.63
CA SER A 57 4.97 -33.51 -5.81
C SER A 57 5.15 -34.46 -4.63
N ARG A 58 5.03 -33.95 -3.39
CA ARG A 58 4.70 -34.81 -2.25
C ARG A 58 4.15 -34.00 -1.05
N ALA A 59 2.89 -34.31 -0.75
CA ALA A 59 2.10 -34.02 0.47
C ALA A 59 1.28 -32.70 0.50
N ASN A 60 -0.05 -32.89 0.33
CA ASN A 60 -1.19 -31.98 0.54
C ASN A 60 -1.50 -30.94 -0.55
N SER A 61 -2.17 -31.43 -1.61
CA SER A 61 -2.92 -30.67 -2.61
C SER A 61 -4.01 -29.81 -1.96
N THR A 62 -3.64 -28.62 -1.48
CA THR A 62 -4.61 -27.60 -1.10
C THR A 62 -4.73 -26.61 -2.24
N SER A 63 -5.88 -26.56 -2.91
CA SER A 63 -6.16 -25.56 -3.94
C SER A 63 -5.85 -24.15 -3.39
N PRO A 64 -5.18 -23.28 -4.16
CA PRO A 64 -4.93 -21.91 -3.75
C PRO A 64 -6.26 -21.18 -3.52
N ILE A 65 -6.26 -20.24 -2.58
CA ILE A 65 -7.41 -19.35 -2.33
C ILE A 65 -7.21 -18.08 -3.14
N THR A 66 -8.19 -17.71 -3.93
CA THR A 66 -8.18 -16.47 -4.73
C THR A 66 -8.85 -15.35 -3.94
N VAL A 67 -8.09 -14.28 -3.70
CA VAL A 67 -8.58 -13.08 -3.01
C VAL A 67 -8.67 -11.93 -4.01
N VAL A 68 -9.86 -11.39 -4.21
CA VAL A 68 -10.13 -10.23 -5.07
C VAL A 68 -10.13 -8.98 -4.20
N CYS A 69 -9.30 -8.01 -4.55
CA CYS A 69 -9.09 -6.80 -3.76
C CYS A 69 -9.55 -5.58 -4.54
N ILE A 70 -10.47 -4.82 -3.97
CA ILE A 70 -10.97 -3.54 -4.52
C ILE A 70 -11.02 -2.48 -3.42
N SER A 71 -11.13 -1.22 -3.82
CA SER A 71 -11.28 -0.08 -2.92
C SER A 71 -11.73 1.14 -3.70
N ASP A 72 -12.20 2.19 -3.00
CA ASP A 72 -12.41 3.52 -3.57
C ASP A 72 -13.33 3.46 -4.81
N THR A 73 -14.44 2.74 -4.69
CA THR A 73 -15.41 2.58 -5.78
C THR A 73 -16.24 3.84 -5.97
N HIS A 74 -16.49 4.63 -4.93
CA HIS A 74 -17.19 5.92 -5.01
C HIS A 74 -18.50 5.83 -5.81
N ASN A 75 -19.39 4.90 -5.43
CA ASN A 75 -20.64 4.55 -6.13
C ASN A 75 -20.49 3.81 -7.49
N ASN A 76 -19.27 3.60 -8.00
CA ASN A 76 -19.07 2.86 -9.25
C ASN A 76 -19.23 1.36 -9.02
N GLN A 77 -19.97 0.70 -9.91
CA GLN A 77 -20.11 -0.74 -9.95
C GLN A 77 -19.22 -1.28 -11.06
N LEU A 78 -18.20 -2.03 -10.68
CA LEU A 78 -17.19 -2.56 -11.58
C LEU A 78 -17.51 -4.01 -11.96
N GLU A 79 -17.01 -4.47 -13.10
CA GLU A 79 -16.96 -5.90 -13.38
C GLU A 79 -15.87 -6.52 -12.50
N ILE A 80 -16.28 -7.39 -11.58
CA ILE A 80 -15.39 -8.02 -10.60
C ILE A 80 -15.08 -9.45 -11.06
N PRO A 81 -13.79 -9.84 -11.16
CA PRO A 81 -13.45 -11.21 -11.49
C PRO A 81 -13.88 -12.19 -10.40
N ASP A 82 -14.10 -13.44 -10.77
CA ASP A 82 -14.43 -14.50 -9.83
C ASP A 82 -13.30 -14.72 -8.80
N GLY A 83 -13.68 -15.14 -7.60
CA GLY A 83 -12.75 -15.50 -6.54
C GLY A 83 -13.47 -16.01 -5.29
N ASP A 84 -12.70 -16.55 -4.34
CA ASP A 84 -13.25 -17.12 -3.11
C ASP A 84 -13.62 -16.03 -2.09
N ILE A 85 -12.79 -14.99 -2.02
CA ILE A 85 -12.92 -13.88 -1.07
C ILE A 85 -12.86 -12.57 -1.84
N LEU A 86 -13.83 -11.67 -1.62
CA LEU A 86 -13.79 -10.28 -2.04
C LEU A 86 -13.52 -9.37 -0.84
N LEU A 87 -12.52 -8.50 -0.96
CA LEU A 87 -12.17 -7.49 0.04
C LEU A 87 -12.38 -6.09 -0.53
N HIS A 88 -13.14 -5.23 0.16
CA HIS A 88 -13.30 -3.81 -0.19
C HIS A 88 -12.67 -2.92 0.89
N ALA A 89 -11.63 -2.16 0.54
CA ALA A 89 -10.84 -1.37 1.49
C ALA A 89 -11.36 0.06 1.75
N GLY A 90 -12.69 0.24 1.78
CA GLY A 90 -13.33 1.53 2.08
C GLY A 90 -13.61 2.41 0.87
N ASP A 91 -14.27 3.54 1.14
CA ASP A 91 -14.80 4.49 0.15
C ASP A 91 -15.73 3.81 -0.85
N LEU A 92 -16.76 3.15 -0.31
CA LEU A 92 -17.83 2.56 -1.11
C LEU A 92 -18.64 3.64 -1.85
N THR A 93 -18.73 4.81 -1.24
CA THR A 93 -19.65 5.87 -1.66
C THR A 93 -18.95 7.17 -1.97
N GLN A 94 -19.58 8.03 -2.78
CA GLN A 94 -19.05 9.37 -3.04
C GLN A 94 -19.39 10.36 -1.92
N SER A 95 -20.61 10.27 -1.36
CA SER A 95 -21.15 11.26 -0.42
C SER A 95 -21.53 10.71 0.94
N GLY A 96 -21.43 9.39 1.15
CA GLY A 96 -21.69 8.76 2.44
C GLY A 96 -23.13 8.74 2.88
N SER A 97 -24.11 8.94 1.98
CA SER A 97 -25.53 8.86 2.35
C SER A 97 -25.94 7.40 2.62
N ARG A 98 -26.96 7.19 3.47
CA ARG A 98 -27.51 5.85 3.72
C ARG A 98 -27.91 5.13 2.42
N SER A 99 -28.52 5.84 1.48
CA SER A 99 -28.96 5.28 0.20
C SER A 99 -27.80 4.84 -0.68
N GLU A 100 -26.70 5.61 -0.72
CA GLU A 100 -25.49 5.21 -1.44
C GLU A 100 -24.86 3.98 -0.79
N ILE A 101 -24.78 3.95 0.54
CA ILE A 101 -24.25 2.79 1.27
C ILE A 101 -25.10 1.56 0.95
N GLN A 102 -26.43 1.65 1.06
CA GLN A 102 -27.30 0.52 0.75
C GLN A 102 -27.14 0.07 -0.71
N ALA A 103 -27.09 0.99 -1.67
CA ALA A 103 -26.89 0.65 -3.08
C ALA A 103 -25.55 -0.07 -3.36
N ALA A 104 -24.47 0.34 -2.68
CA ALA A 104 -23.18 -0.34 -2.77
C ALA A 104 -23.24 -1.76 -2.16
N ILE A 105 -23.91 -1.91 -1.02
CA ILE A 105 -24.11 -3.23 -0.39
C ILE A 105 -25.01 -4.13 -1.24
N ASP A 106 -26.07 -3.60 -1.84
CA ASP A 106 -26.96 -4.36 -2.72
C ASP A 106 -26.20 -4.90 -3.94
N TRP A 107 -25.34 -4.08 -4.55
CA TRP A 107 -24.43 -4.50 -5.62
C TRP A 107 -23.45 -5.58 -5.16
N LEU A 108 -22.78 -5.41 -4.02
CA LEU A 108 -21.87 -6.43 -3.49
C LEU A 108 -22.59 -7.76 -3.23
N ASN A 109 -23.85 -7.72 -2.80
CA ASN A 109 -24.66 -8.92 -2.60
C ASN A 109 -24.93 -9.69 -3.90
N THR A 110 -24.91 -9.05 -5.07
CA THR A 110 -25.07 -9.72 -6.37
C THR A 110 -23.83 -10.48 -6.84
N LEU A 111 -22.67 -10.21 -6.26
CA LEU A 111 -21.40 -10.83 -6.67
C LEU A 111 -21.29 -12.28 -6.15
N PRO A 112 -20.67 -13.20 -6.92
CA PRO A 112 -20.69 -14.64 -6.64
C PRO A 112 -19.73 -15.09 -5.54
N HIS A 113 -18.84 -14.22 -5.06
CA HIS A 113 -17.81 -14.56 -4.07
C HIS A 113 -18.43 -15.16 -2.80
N GLN A 114 -17.83 -16.23 -2.27
CA GLN A 114 -18.33 -16.90 -1.07
C GLN A 114 -18.27 -15.99 0.15
N HIS A 115 -17.17 -15.25 0.29
CA HIS A 115 -16.95 -14.31 1.39
C HIS A 115 -16.75 -12.91 0.84
N LYS A 116 -17.50 -11.94 1.39
CA LYS A 116 -17.40 -10.52 1.05
C LYS A 116 -17.14 -9.74 2.32
N VAL A 117 -15.96 -9.13 2.42
CA VAL A 117 -15.55 -8.37 3.61
C VAL A 117 -15.28 -6.94 3.20
N VAL A 118 -15.89 -6.00 3.91
CA VAL A 118 -15.76 -4.58 3.63
C VAL A 118 -15.43 -3.81 4.89
N ILE A 119 -14.60 -2.79 4.75
CA ILE A 119 -14.43 -1.73 5.73
C ILE A 119 -14.99 -0.44 5.14
N ALA A 120 -15.22 0.57 5.98
CA ALA A 120 -15.54 1.92 5.52
C ALA A 120 -14.26 2.69 5.14
N GLY A 121 -14.42 3.78 4.40
CA GLY A 121 -13.40 4.82 4.20
C GLY A 121 -13.90 6.19 4.64
N ASN A 122 -13.16 7.24 4.30
CA ASN A 122 -13.50 8.59 4.73
C ASN A 122 -14.75 9.18 4.04
N HIS A 123 -15.17 8.66 2.89
CA HIS A 123 -16.40 9.09 2.24
C HIS A 123 -17.66 8.43 2.79
N ASP A 124 -17.56 7.34 3.56
CA ASP A 124 -18.70 6.56 4.02
C ASP A 124 -19.34 7.12 5.31
N LEU A 125 -19.73 8.41 5.25
CA LEU A 125 -20.18 9.23 6.39
C LEU A 125 -21.27 8.58 7.26
N PHE A 126 -22.26 7.91 6.64
CA PHE A 126 -23.34 7.26 7.38
C PHE A 126 -22.86 6.11 8.28
N LEU A 127 -21.72 5.49 7.96
CA LEU A 127 -21.16 4.41 8.78
C LEU A 127 -20.40 4.94 10.00
N ASP A 128 -19.99 6.22 10.01
CA ASP A 128 -19.27 6.82 11.14
C ASP A 128 -20.24 7.29 12.24
N PRO A 129 -20.19 6.71 13.44
CA PRO A 129 -21.03 7.13 14.56
C PRO A 129 -20.84 8.59 14.98
N SER A 130 -19.67 9.18 14.70
CA SER A 130 -19.37 10.59 15.01
C SER A 130 -20.06 11.55 14.04
N CYS A 131 -20.31 11.14 12.80
CA CYS A 131 -20.98 11.93 11.77
C CYS A 131 -22.51 11.84 11.84
N THR A 132 -23.05 10.76 12.41
CA THR A 132 -24.50 10.46 12.42
C THR A 132 -25.27 10.97 13.64
N ARG A 133 -24.60 11.66 14.59
CA ARG A 133 -25.18 12.09 15.89
C ARG A 133 -26.37 13.08 15.82
N SER A 134 -26.83 13.52 14.64
CA SER A 134 -27.72 14.67 14.49
C SER A 134 -29.14 14.40 13.98
N THR A 135 -29.66 13.16 13.98
CA THR A 135 -31.09 12.96 13.62
C THR A 135 -31.82 12.03 14.59
N SER A 136 -32.75 12.63 15.34
CA SER A 136 -33.76 12.04 16.23
C SER A 136 -34.84 11.19 15.52
N LEU A 137 -34.54 10.69 14.32
CA LEU A 137 -35.38 9.73 13.61
C LEU A 137 -34.77 8.33 13.76
N PRO A 138 -35.59 7.27 13.83
CA PRO A 138 -35.09 5.90 13.75
C PRO A 138 -34.49 5.71 12.35
N GLN A 139 -33.21 6.06 12.20
CA GLN A 139 -32.44 5.80 10.99
C GLN A 139 -32.38 4.29 10.84
N ARG A 140 -33.12 3.78 9.85
CA ARG A 140 -33.13 2.36 9.48
C ARG A 140 -31.68 1.90 9.35
N SER A 141 -31.31 0.81 10.00
CA SER A 141 -29.99 0.17 9.88
C SER A 141 -29.68 -0.16 8.41
N ILE A 142 -28.39 -0.35 8.08
CA ILE A 142 -28.00 -0.93 6.78
C ILE A 142 -28.37 -2.41 6.77
N GLU A 143 -28.93 -2.88 5.65
CA GLU A 143 -29.19 -4.30 5.41
C GLU A 143 -27.96 -4.91 4.73
N TRP A 144 -27.10 -5.57 5.51
CA TRP A 144 -25.80 -6.07 5.04
C TRP A 144 -25.88 -7.32 4.15
N GLY A 145 -26.93 -8.12 4.29
CA GLY A 145 -27.08 -9.39 3.56
C GLY A 145 -25.92 -10.35 3.84
N ASN A 146 -25.24 -10.81 2.79
CA ASN A 146 -24.07 -11.69 2.87
C ASN A 146 -22.72 -10.95 2.96
N VAL A 147 -22.73 -9.62 3.10
CA VAL A 147 -21.53 -8.80 3.26
C VAL A 147 -21.16 -8.68 4.74
N THR A 148 -19.90 -8.96 5.06
CA THR A 148 -19.35 -8.77 6.42
C THR A 148 -18.70 -7.39 6.52
N TYR A 149 -19.25 -6.53 7.37
CA TYR A 149 -18.64 -5.24 7.70
C TYR A 149 -17.66 -5.37 8.86
N LEU A 150 -16.46 -4.81 8.71
CA LEU A 150 -15.47 -4.71 9.76
C LEU A 150 -15.19 -3.25 10.15
N GLN A 151 -15.12 -3.01 11.46
CA GLN A 151 -14.74 -1.74 12.05
C GLN A 151 -13.98 -2.03 13.34
N ASN A 152 -12.65 -2.04 13.25
CA ASN A 152 -11.75 -2.34 14.38
C ASN A 152 -12.04 -3.72 14.99
N ASN A 153 -12.26 -4.73 14.14
CA ASN A 153 -12.59 -6.10 14.54
C ASN A 153 -12.12 -7.13 13.50
N CYS A 154 -12.26 -8.41 13.84
CA CYS A 154 -11.85 -9.53 13.01
C CYS A 154 -13.05 -10.37 12.55
N VAL A 155 -12.88 -11.06 11.41
CA VAL A 155 -13.69 -12.21 11.02
C VAL A 155 -12.79 -13.37 10.62
N THR A 156 -13.22 -14.60 10.90
CA THR A 156 -12.58 -15.81 10.42
C THR A 156 -13.42 -16.42 9.31
N LEU A 157 -12.89 -16.39 8.10
CA LEU A 157 -13.52 -16.92 6.90
C LEU A 157 -13.18 -18.41 6.77
N LYS A 158 -14.22 -19.24 6.61
CA LYS A 158 -14.06 -20.67 6.38
C LYS A 158 -13.91 -20.93 4.88
N CYS A 159 -12.70 -21.16 4.43
CA CYS A 159 -12.41 -21.60 3.06
C CYS A 159 -12.25 -23.12 3.01
N VAL A 160 -12.32 -23.70 1.82
CA VAL A 160 -12.40 -25.16 1.60
C VAL A 160 -11.39 -25.97 2.42
N ASN A 161 -10.14 -25.50 2.51
CA ASN A 161 -9.04 -26.26 3.12
C ASN A 161 -8.37 -25.55 4.31
N ARG A 162 -8.83 -24.35 4.69
CA ARG A 162 -8.21 -23.55 5.76
C ARG A 162 -9.12 -22.39 6.18
N ASN A 163 -8.91 -21.92 7.41
CA ASN A 163 -9.51 -20.69 7.88
C ASN A 163 -8.58 -19.51 7.56
N ILE A 164 -9.16 -18.37 7.17
CA ILE A 164 -8.43 -17.13 6.91
C ILE A 164 -8.96 -16.07 7.87
N LYS A 165 -8.10 -15.52 8.73
CA LYS A 165 -8.49 -14.44 9.65
C LYS A 165 -8.19 -13.07 9.03
N VAL A 166 -9.24 -12.27 8.90
CA VAL A 166 -9.19 -10.90 8.37
C VAL A 166 -9.44 -9.92 9.49
N TYR A 167 -8.55 -8.93 9.66
CA TYR A 167 -8.76 -7.79 10.54
C TYR A 167 -9.00 -6.53 9.72
N GLY A 168 -10.06 -5.78 10.06
CA GLY A 168 -10.50 -4.61 9.30
C GLY A 168 -10.53 -3.34 10.14
N ASN A 169 -9.94 -2.25 9.63
CA ASN A 169 -9.97 -0.95 10.30
C ASN A 169 -10.14 0.22 9.29
N PRO A 170 -11.23 1.02 9.39
CA PRO A 170 -11.54 2.08 8.42
C PRO A 170 -10.75 3.38 8.64
N TRP A 171 -9.96 3.47 9.70
CA TRP A 171 -9.37 4.73 10.12
C TRP A 171 -8.35 5.27 9.12
N SER A 172 -8.40 6.60 8.90
CA SER A 172 -7.44 7.32 8.07
C SER A 172 -6.90 8.59 8.75
N PRO A 173 -5.66 9.00 8.47
CA PRO A 173 -5.16 10.25 9.01
C PRO A 173 -5.93 11.46 8.44
N ARG A 174 -6.30 12.39 9.30
CA ARG A 174 -7.18 13.53 8.97
C ARG A 174 -6.70 14.32 7.74
N GLN A 175 -7.62 14.49 6.80
CA GLN A 175 -7.54 15.37 5.65
C GLN A 175 -8.92 16.02 5.46
N GLY A 176 -9.14 17.22 6.01
CA GLY A 176 -10.47 17.85 6.03
C GLY A 176 -11.36 17.33 7.17
N ASN A 177 -12.68 17.34 6.94
CA ASN A 177 -13.71 16.95 7.90
C ASN A 177 -14.54 15.78 7.34
N TRP A 178 -13.92 14.61 7.24
CA TRP A 178 -14.54 13.40 6.71
C TRP A 178 -14.63 12.31 7.78
N ALA A 179 -15.27 11.18 7.46
CA ALA A 179 -15.48 10.07 8.38
C ALA A 179 -14.19 9.32 8.73
N PHE A 180 -14.19 8.67 9.88
CA PHE A 180 -13.15 7.76 10.37
C PHE A 180 -11.75 8.39 10.42
N GLN A 181 -11.67 9.70 10.62
CA GLN A 181 -10.41 10.43 10.61
C GLN A 181 -9.83 10.66 12.02
N TYR A 182 -8.52 10.42 12.18
CA TYR A 182 -7.78 10.71 13.40
C TYR A 182 -6.64 11.74 13.15
N PRO A 183 -6.21 12.51 14.18
CA PRO A 183 -5.10 13.44 14.05
C PRO A 183 -3.80 12.74 13.61
N ARG A 184 -3.08 13.29 12.62
CA ARG A 184 -1.81 12.71 12.10
C ARG A 184 -0.71 12.53 13.16
N VAL A 185 -0.78 13.31 14.24
CA VAL A 185 0.19 13.31 15.34
C VAL A 185 -0.09 12.22 16.38
N GLU A 186 -1.25 11.56 16.31
CA GLU A 186 -1.68 10.57 17.29
C GLU A 186 -1.38 9.15 16.83
N ASN A 187 -0.79 8.35 17.72
CA ASN A 187 -0.55 6.93 17.46
C ASN A 187 -1.77 6.09 17.85
N VAL A 188 -2.80 6.13 17.01
CA VAL A 188 -4.01 5.32 17.19
C VAL A 188 -3.79 3.83 16.93
N TRP A 189 -2.68 3.46 16.29
CA TRP A 189 -2.39 2.08 15.86
C TRP A 189 -1.68 1.25 16.91
N LYS A 190 -1.24 1.85 18.02
CA LYS A 190 -0.49 1.17 19.07
C LYS A 190 -1.27 -0.03 19.63
N ASP A 191 -0.69 -1.22 19.48
CA ASP A 191 -1.22 -2.50 19.96
C ASP A 191 -2.63 -2.82 19.39
N MET A 192 -2.97 -2.22 18.25
CA MET A 192 -4.32 -2.28 17.67
C MET A 192 -4.50 -3.47 16.73
N ILE A 193 -3.44 -3.97 16.11
CA ILE A 193 -3.52 -5.07 15.14
C ILE A 193 -3.29 -6.39 15.88
N PRO A 194 -4.26 -7.34 15.88
CA PRO A 194 -4.06 -8.64 16.51
C PRO A 194 -2.94 -9.45 15.85
N SER A 195 -2.16 -10.19 16.64
CA SER A 195 -0.99 -10.94 16.16
C SER A 195 -1.31 -12.18 15.33
N ASP A 196 -2.55 -12.67 15.37
CA ASP A 196 -2.98 -13.93 14.77
C ASP A 196 -3.79 -13.76 13.48
N ILE A 197 -3.54 -12.70 12.72
CA ILE A 197 -4.25 -12.40 11.47
C ILE A 197 -3.50 -12.94 10.24
N ASP A 198 -4.24 -13.23 9.17
CA ASP A 198 -3.66 -13.60 7.88
C ASP A 198 -3.78 -12.45 6.88
N ILE A 199 -4.84 -11.65 6.96
CA ILE A 199 -5.08 -10.50 6.11
C ILE A 199 -5.37 -9.27 6.98
N LEU A 200 -4.69 -8.17 6.66
CA LEU A 200 -4.97 -6.84 7.18
C LEU A 200 -5.71 -6.02 6.12
N LEU A 201 -6.85 -5.44 6.48
CA LEU A 201 -7.66 -4.59 5.62
C LEU A 201 -7.77 -3.21 6.28
N THR A 202 -7.13 -2.19 5.71
CA THR A 202 -7.19 -0.81 6.23
C THR A 202 -7.56 0.17 5.16
N HIS A 203 -8.21 1.29 5.48
CA HIS A 203 -8.45 2.29 4.45
C HIS A 203 -7.17 3.08 4.14
N THR A 204 -6.41 3.47 5.18
CA THR A 204 -5.12 4.16 5.00
C THR A 204 -4.00 3.20 4.58
N PRO A 205 -3.10 3.60 3.66
CA PRO A 205 -1.85 2.89 3.40
C PRO A 205 -0.82 3.12 4.53
N PRO A 206 0.10 2.17 4.76
CA PRO A 206 1.29 2.41 5.57
C PRO A 206 2.25 3.37 4.85
N LYS A 207 3.02 4.14 5.62
CA LYS A 207 3.96 5.13 5.06
C LYS A 207 4.96 4.48 4.11
N GLY A 208 5.21 5.11 2.96
CA GLY A 208 6.24 4.68 1.99
C GLY A 208 5.86 3.51 1.09
N HIS A 209 4.66 2.95 1.23
CA HIS A 209 4.16 1.86 0.40
C HIS A 209 2.90 2.30 -0.31
N LEU A 210 3.01 2.57 -1.62
CA LEU A 210 1.88 2.96 -2.48
C LEU A 210 1.08 4.16 -1.95
N ASP A 211 1.73 5.05 -1.19
CA ASP A 211 1.05 6.05 -0.36
C ASP A 211 1.22 7.49 -0.84
N LEU A 212 2.08 7.73 -1.84
CA LEU A 212 2.49 9.06 -2.30
C LEU A 212 2.82 10.02 -1.15
N ASN A 213 3.48 9.52 -0.10
CA ASN A 213 3.86 10.26 1.10
C ASN A 213 2.68 10.66 2.03
N TYR A 214 1.45 10.24 1.75
CA TYR A 214 0.27 10.50 2.58
C TYR A 214 -0.03 9.41 3.62
N GLY A 215 0.66 8.27 3.55
CA GLY A 215 0.43 7.10 4.39
C GLY A 215 0.79 7.32 5.86
N CYS A 216 0.37 6.38 6.70
CA CYS A 216 0.52 6.48 8.14
C CYS A 216 1.83 5.87 8.64
N GLY A 217 2.67 6.70 9.27
CA GLY A 217 3.93 6.25 9.87
C GLY A 217 3.74 5.35 11.09
N PHE A 218 2.68 5.58 11.86
CA PHE A 218 2.35 4.75 13.02
C PHE A 218 1.85 3.36 12.62
N LEU A 219 1.05 3.27 11.55
CA LEU A 219 0.64 1.98 10.99
C LEU A 219 1.87 1.17 10.53
N LEU A 220 2.81 1.81 9.84
CA LEU A 220 4.06 1.16 9.44
C LEU A 220 4.86 0.67 10.65
N GLN A 221 5.00 1.49 11.68
CA GLN A 221 5.69 1.09 12.92
C GLN A 221 5.01 -0.12 13.58
N GLU A 222 3.68 -0.16 13.57
CA GLU A 222 2.92 -1.26 14.14
C GLU A 222 3.15 -2.56 13.36
N LEU A 223 3.17 -2.50 12.03
CA LEU A 223 3.48 -3.67 11.18
C LEU A 223 4.85 -4.28 11.49
N TRP A 224 5.85 -3.46 11.80
CA TRP A 224 7.19 -3.93 12.18
C TRP A 224 7.23 -4.62 13.55
N LYS A 225 6.30 -4.32 14.46
CA LYS A 225 6.23 -4.94 15.79
C LYS A 225 5.55 -6.31 15.79
N LEU A 226 4.69 -6.58 14.81
CA LEU A 226 3.96 -7.85 14.76
C LEU A 226 4.93 -9.02 14.74
N GLU A 227 4.72 -10.02 15.61
CA GLU A 227 5.51 -11.25 15.60
C GLU A 227 5.23 -12.04 14.31
N LYS A 228 3.95 -12.22 13.99
CA LYS A 228 3.47 -12.78 12.73
C LYS A 228 2.84 -11.66 11.90
N ARG A 229 3.47 -11.34 10.77
CA ARG A 229 2.94 -10.34 9.82
C ARG A 229 1.80 -10.95 9.00
N PRO A 230 0.79 -10.15 8.62
CA PRO A 230 -0.23 -10.59 7.67
C PRO A 230 0.43 -10.95 6.34
N LYS A 231 -0.09 -11.98 5.67
CA LYS A 231 0.35 -12.38 4.33
C LYS A 231 -0.10 -11.41 3.25
N LEU A 232 -1.16 -10.66 3.53
CA LEU A 232 -1.73 -9.67 2.63
C LEU A 232 -2.18 -8.45 3.44
N HIS A 233 -1.79 -7.26 2.99
CA HIS A 233 -2.30 -5.99 3.48
C HIS A 233 -2.99 -5.26 2.32
N VAL A 234 -4.31 -5.15 2.40
CA VAL A 234 -5.13 -4.47 1.38
C VAL A 234 -5.54 -3.10 1.92
N PHE A 235 -5.35 -2.07 1.09
CA PHE A 235 -5.71 -0.71 1.44
C PHE A 235 -6.09 0.15 0.23
N GLY A 236 -6.67 1.32 0.51
CA GLY A 236 -7.19 2.27 -0.47
C GLY A 236 -6.73 3.69 -0.21
N HIS A 237 -7.67 4.65 -0.28
CA HIS A 237 -7.55 6.07 0.08
C HIS A 237 -6.68 6.91 -0.86
N ILE A 238 -5.55 6.37 -1.29
CA ILE A 238 -4.61 7.05 -2.19
C ILE A 238 -4.75 6.47 -3.59
N HIS A 239 -5.72 7.00 -4.35
CA HIS A 239 -6.07 6.47 -5.68
C HIS A 239 -4.86 6.39 -6.64
N ALA A 240 -4.00 7.41 -6.59
CA ALA A 240 -2.80 7.47 -7.41
C ALA A 240 -1.74 6.42 -7.03
N GLY A 241 -1.91 5.74 -5.90
CA GLY A 241 -1.06 4.67 -5.39
C GLY A 241 -1.45 3.28 -5.89
N TYR A 242 -2.50 3.14 -6.71
CA TYR A 242 -2.96 1.84 -7.22
C TYR A 242 -1.81 0.95 -7.72
N GLY A 243 -1.76 -0.27 -7.20
CA GLY A 243 -0.77 -1.27 -7.56
C GLY A 243 -0.61 -2.32 -6.47
N GLN A 244 0.45 -3.12 -6.61
CA GLN A 244 0.84 -4.12 -5.63
C GLN A 244 2.35 -4.05 -5.39
N GLN A 245 2.77 -4.42 -4.19
CA GLN A 245 4.17 -4.48 -3.81
C GLN A 245 4.39 -5.62 -2.82
N VAL A 246 5.50 -6.35 -2.98
CA VAL A 246 5.97 -7.32 -1.99
C VAL A 246 6.74 -6.57 -0.90
N ALA A 247 6.40 -6.84 0.36
CA ALA A 247 7.12 -6.36 1.52
C ALA A 247 7.87 -7.54 2.17
N SER A 248 9.19 -7.41 2.29
CA SER A 248 10.07 -8.45 2.82
C SER A 248 10.31 -8.33 4.33
N PHE A 249 10.13 -7.13 4.89
CA PHE A 249 10.45 -6.80 6.28
C PHE A 249 11.89 -7.18 6.68
N ASP A 250 12.84 -6.88 5.80
CA ASP A 250 14.27 -7.07 6.00
C ASP A 250 14.99 -5.73 6.23
N ASP A 251 16.29 -5.80 6.49
CA ASP A 251 17.13 -4.61 6.69
C ASP A 251 17.07 -3.67 5.48
N PHE A 252 16.97 -4.19 4.27
CA PHE A 252 16.90 -3.40 3.05
C PHE A 252 15.62 -2.55 2.99
N GLN A 253 14.46 -3.15 3.27
CA GLN A 253 13.20 -2.44 3.43
C GLN A 253 13.28 -1.42 4.58
N SER A 254 13.86 -1.79 5.72
CA SER A 254 14.02 -0.88 6.86
C SER A 254 14.83 0.37 6.51
N GLN A 255 15.92 0.23 5.75
CA GLN A 255 16.72 1.36 5.26
C GLN A 255 15.93 2.24 4.28
N PHE A 256 15.22 1.62 3.33
CA PHE A 256 14.36 2.35 2.40
C PHE A 256 13.34 3.20 3.17
N GLU A 257 12.61 2.60 4.10
CA GLU A 257 11.62 3.33 4.88
C GLU A 257 12.23 4.40 5.79
N ALA A 258 13.45 4.20 6.31
CA ALA A 258 14.16 5.23 7.05
C ALA A 258 14.45 6.48 6.19
N ILE A 259 14.82 6.27 4.92
CA ILE A 259 14.97 7.36 3.94
C ILE A 259 13.63 8.05 3.71
N ILE A 260 12.55 7.30 3.48
CA ILE A 260 11.20 7.86 3.25
C ILE A 260 10.71 8.70 4.45
N ARG A 261 11.01 8.26 5.67
CA ARG A 261 10.64 9.00 6.89
C ARG A 261 11.53 10.22 7.18
N GLY A 262 12.58 10.44 6.40
CA GLY A 262 13.58 11.48 6.67
C GLY A 262 14.47 11.18 7.89
N ASN A 263 14.47 9.94 8.37
CA ASN A 263 15.25 9.48 9.53
C ASN A 263 16.61 8.88 9.14
N ALA A 264 16.92 8.80 7.84
CA ALA A 264 18.22 8.34 7.38
C ALA A 264 19.26 9.47 7.51
N THR A 265 20.25 9.28 8.38
CA THR A 265 21.47 10.09 8.37
C THR A 265 22.40 9.61 7.26
N VAL A 266 22.74 10.50 6.34
CA VAL A 266 23.87 10.29 5.42
C VAL A 266 25.14 10.39 6.25
N VAL A 267 25.83 9.28 6.44
CA VAL A 267 27.14 9.28 7.11
C VAL A 267 28.19 9.30 6.02
N ASN A 268 28.83 10.46 5.81
CA ASN A 268 30.04 10.54 4.99
C ASN A 268 31.15 9.74 5.68
N SER A 269 31.32 8.47 5.31
CA SER A 269 32.49 7.70 5.74
C SER A 269 33.55 7.69 4.64
N THR A 270 34.67 8.35 4.96
CA THR A 270 36.05 8.20 4.47
C THR A 270 36.61 9.27 3.52
N ASN A 271 37.63 9.96 4.04
CA ASN A 271 38.64 10.70 3.29
C ASN A 271 39.53 9.70 2.54
N LEU A 272 39.25 9.46 1.27
CA LEU A 272 40.25 9.00 0.30
C LEU A 272 40.34 10.06 -0.81
N PRO A 273 41.55 10.50 -1.20
CA PRO A 273 41.70 11.52 -2.22
C PRO A 273 41.13 10.99 -3.55
N GLY A 274 40.06 11.62 -4.04
CA GLY A 274 39.48 11.36 -5.37
C GLY A 274 38.19 10.52 -5.40
N VAL A 275 37.64 10.06 -4.27
CA VAL A 275 36.39 9.30 -4.24
C VAL A 275 35.44 9.87 -3.18
N ARG A 276 34.24 10.30 -3.59
CA ARG A 276 33.12 10.57 -2.65
C ARG A 276 32.19 9.36 -2.66
N ALA A 277 32.28 8.52 -1.63
CA ALA A 277 31.32 7.46 -1.36
C ALA A 277 30.19 8.02 -0.48
N VAL A 278 28.93 7.77 -0.84
CA VAL A 278 27.77 8.10 -0.01
C VAL A 278 27.28 6.81 0.66
N SER A 279 27.56 6.68 1.95
CA SER A 279 27.08 5.59 2.79
C SER A 279 25.76 6.02 3.44
N VAL A 280 24.67 5.30 3.19
CA VAL A 280 23.45 5.44 3.99
C VAL A 280 23.54 4.39 5.10
N VAL A 281 23.82 4.83 6.33
CA VAL A 281 23.92 3.93 7.48
C VAL A 281 22.69 4.15 8.35
N GLY A 282 21.84 3.15 8.44
CA GLY A 282 20.72 3.15 9.38
C GLY A 282 21.22 3.10 10.81
N ALA A 283 20.67 3.96 11.65
CA ALA A 283 20.95 3.97 13.08
C ALA A 283 20.33 2.73 13.75
N ARG A 284 21.03 1.59 13.67
CA ARG A 284 21.04 0.44 14.62
C ARG A 284 21.51 -0.86 13.96
N SER A 285 22.69 -0.87 13.36
CA SER A 285 23.48 -2.10 13.22
C SER A 285 24.88 -1.73 12.75
N GLN A 286 25.84 -1.81 13.67
CA GLN A 286 27.21 -2.11 13.25
C GLN A 286 27.13 -3.52 12.63
N TRP A 287 27.79 -3.72 11.49
CA TRP A 287 27.76 -4.93 10.65
C TRP A 287 26.61 -5.01 9.63
N LEU A 288 26.75 -4.29 8.50
CA LEU A 288 26.52 -4.78 7.13
C LEU A 288 26.69 -3.63 6.14
N SER A 289 27.84 -3.59 5.45
CA SER A 289 28.12 -2.65 4.37
C SER A 289 27.33 -3.05 3.12
N LEU A 290 26.16 -2.47 2.89
CA LEU A 290 25.50 -2.53 1.59
C LEU A 290 26.12 -1.46 0.68
N VAL A 291 27.07 -1.87 -0.16
CA VAL A 291 27.64 -1.01 -1.21
C VAL A 291 26.59 -0.86 -2.31
N VAL A 292 25.89 0.28 -2.36
CA VAL A 292 25.19 0.70 -3.58
C VAL A 292 26.25 1.23 -4.54
N GLN A 293 26.88 0.33 -5.30
CA GLN A 293 27.75 0.69 -6.42
C GLN A 293 26.87 1.12 -7.61
N THR A 294 26.32 2.33 -7.57
CA THR A 294 25.86 2.97 -8.81
C THR A 294 27.06 3.64 -9.47
N VAL A 295 27.82 2.84 -10.19
CA VAL A 295 28.93 3.28 -11.04
C VAL A 295 28.33 3.96 -12.28
N PHE A 296 28.24 5.29 -12.29
CA PHE A 296 28.21 6.06 -13.54
C PHE A 296 29.63 6.04 -14.13
N VAL A 297 30.00 4.94 -14.78
CA VAL A 297 31.11 4.96 -15.73
C VAL A 297 30.51 5.30 -17.09
N LEU A 298 30.55 6.59 -17.43
CA LEU A 298 30.53 7.02 -18.82
C LEU A 298 31.83 6.51 -19.47
N ARG A 299 31.82 5.28 -20.00
CA ARG A 299 32.88 4.83 -20.90
C ARG A 299 32.78 5.65 -22.20
N LYS A 300 33.61 6.69 -22.30
CA LYS A 300 34.15 7.15 -23.58
C LYS A 300 35.04 6.04 -24.14
N THR A 301 34.54 5.26 -25.07
CA THR A 301 35.31 4.41 -25.99
C THR A 301 34.29 3.90 -27.01
N THR A 302 34.41 4.15 -28.31
CA THR A 302 35.56 3.80 -29.14
C THR A 302 35.51 4.59 -30.46
N LEU A 303 36.66 5.03 -30.98
CA LEU A 303 37.06 4.93 -32.39
C LEU A 303 38.44 5.59 -32.58
N ARG A 304 39.50 4.81 -32.45
CA ARG A 304 40.72 5.02 -33.23
C ARG A 304 41.02 3.71 -33.92
N ALA A 305 40.68 3.69 -35.20
CA ALA A 305 40.93 2.60 -36.12
C ALA A 305 42.43 2.48 -36.41
N LEU A 306 42.87 1.24 -36.60
CA LEU A 306 43.82 0.78 -37.62
C LEU A 306 45.03 1.70 -37.88
N TYR A 307 46.20 1.29 -37.40
CA TYR A 307 47.41 1.20 -38.23
C TYR A 307 48.42 0.34 -37.48
N ASP A 308 48.43 -0.95 -37.80
CA ASP A 308 49.61 -1.80 -37.62
C ASP A 308 50.49 -1.53 -38.86
N GLY A 309 51.67 -0.99 -38.60
CA GLY A 309 52.61 -0.49 -39.60
C GLY A 309 54.00 -0.92 -39.18
N SER A 310 54.37 -2.09 -39.67
CA SER A 310 55.67 -2.73 -39.66
C SER A 310 56.87 -1.80 -39.99
N VAL A 311 58.03 -2.25 -39.49
CA VAL A 311 59.40 -2.11 -40.04
C VAL A 311 60.31 -1.06 -39.39
N ALA A 312 61.46 -1.60 -38.93
CA ALA A 312 62.76 -1.02 -38.58
C ALA A 312 62.91 -0.32 -37.23
#